data_AF-A0A841ITE0-F1
#
_entry.id   AF-A0A841ITE0-F1
#
_cell.length_a   1.000
_cell.length_b   1.000
_cell.length_c   1.000
_cell.angle_alpha   90.00
_cell.angle_beta   90.00
_cell.angle_gamma   90.00
#
_symmetry.space_group_name_H-M   'P 1'
#
loop_
_entity.id
_entity.type
_entity.pdbx_description
1 polymer ?
#
loop_
_entity_poly.entity_id
_entity_poly.type
_entity_poly.pdbx_seq_one_letter_code
_entity_poly.pdbx_strand_id
1 'polypeptide(L)' 'MVPYTATLDVDQATVWHLSALLNAERQRRGTRTGTRALTCYKQAVLILR' A
#
# COMPACT_ATOMS: atom_id res chain seq x y z
N MET A 1 11.62 -30.43 6.69
CA MET A 1 11.71 -29.04 6.16
C MET A 1 10.39 -28.37 6.46
N VAL A 2 10.35 -27.40 7.38
CA VAL A 2 9.13 -26.66 7.70
C VAL A 2 9.10 -25.44 6.76
N PRO A 3 8.08 -25.27 5.91
CA PRO A 3 7.93 -24.04 5.16
C PRO A 3 7.66 -22.91 6.16
N TYR A 4 8.63 -22.01 6.34
CA TYR A 4 8.36 -20.73 6.99
C TYR A 4 7.57 -19.90 6.01
N THR A 5 6.24 -19.92 6.14
CA THR A 5 5.40 -18.91 5.50
C THR A 5 5.76 -17.60 6.17
N ALA A 6 6.63 -16.81 5.54
CA ALA A 6 6.86 -15.42 5.91
C ALA A 6 5.61 -14.61 5.53
N THR A 7 4.47 -14.90 6.14
CA THR A 7 3.44 -13.87 6.36
C THR A 7 4.08 -12.92 7.34
N LEU A 8 4.77 -11.91 6.82
CA LEU A 8 4.97 -10.70 7.58
C LEU A 8 3.54 -10.27 7.92
N ASP A 9 3.13 -10.45 9.17
CA ASP A 9 1.90 -9.88 9.69
C ASP A 9 2.13 -8.37 9.71
N VAL A 10 2.06 -7.76 8.52
CA VAL A 10 2.18 -6.34 8.34
C VAL A 10 1.02 -5.78 9.11
N ASP A 11 1.32 -5.11 10.22
CA ASP A 11 0.31 -4.50 11.07
C ASP A 11 -0.61 -3.67 10.17
N GLN A 12 -1.91 -3.89 10.31
CA GLN A 12 -2.93 -3.14 9.60
C GLN A 12 -2.69 -1.63 9.75
N ALA A 13 -2.16 -1.19 10.90
CA ALA A 13 -1.74 0.18 11.13
C ALA A 13 -0.66 0.66 10.13
N THR A 14 0.33 -0.16 9.80
CA THR A 14 1.39 0.17 8.83
C THR A 14 0.84 0.30 7.42
N VAL A 15 -0.07 -0.61 7.02
CA VAL A 15 -0.73 -0.53 5.70
C VAL A 15 -1.55 0.75 5.60
N TRP A 16 -2.32 1.08 6.64
CA TRP A 16 -3.09 2.32 6.68
C TRP A 16 -2.19 3.56 6.62
N HIS A 17 -1.11 3.59 7.40
CA HIS A 17 -0.16 4.69 7.41
C HIS A 17 0.47 4.91 6.02
N LEU A 18 0.97 3.86 5.38
CA LEU A 18 1.55 3.95 4.04
C LEU A 18 0.50 4.37 3.00
N SER A 19 -0.72 3.85 3.09
CA SER A 19 -1.80 4.22 2.17
C SER A 19 -2.17 5.71 2.28
N ALA A 20 -2.12 6.29 3.49
CA ALA A 20 -2.36 7.70 3.72
C ALA A 20 -1.25 8.57 3.11
N LEU A 21 0.02 8.17 3.29
CA LEU A 21 1.17 8.85 2.68
C LEU A 21 1.08 8.83 1.14
N LEU A 22 0.76 7.68 0.55
CA LEU A 22 0.56 7.55 -0.90
C LEU A 22 -0.58 8.44 -1.39
N ASN A 23 -1.68 8.52 -0.64
CA ASN A 23 -2.78 9.41 -0.99
C ASN A 23 -2.36 10.89 -0.93
N ALA A 24 -1.65 11.30 0.12
CA ALA A 24 -1.13 12.67 0.25
C ALA A 24 -0.21 13.03 -0.93
N GLU A 25 0.70 12.13 -1.30
CA GLU A 25 1.59 12.33 -2.44
C GLU A 25 0.83 12.38 -3.77
N ARG A 26 -0.23 11.57 -3.91
CA ARG A 26 -1.09 11.59 -5.10
C ARG A 26 -1.80 12.94 -5.26
N GLN A 27 -2.30 13.51 -4.17
CA GLN A 27 -2.92 14.83 -4.17
C GLN A 27 -1.90 15.92 -4.51
N ARG A 28 -0.71 15.88 -3.89
CA ARG A 28 0.38 16.82 -4.18
C ARG A 28 0.80 16.81 -5.66
N ARG A 29 0.85 15.62 -6.27
CA ARG A 29 1.17 15.47 -7.69
C ARG A 29 0.02 15.80 -8.64
N GLY A 30 -1.19 16.02 -8.12
CA GLY A 30 -2.36 16.34 -8.94
C GLY A 30 -2.68 15.26 -9.99
N THR A 31 -2.44 13.98 -9.68
CA THR A 31 -2.63 12.94 -10.69
C THR A 31 -4.09 12.80 -11.09
N ARG A 32 -4.37 12.81 -12.41
CA ARG A 32 -5.73 12.68 -12.95
C ARG A 32 -6.44 11.42 -12.44
N THR A 33 -7.68 11.56 -12.00
CA THR A 33 -8.54 10.45 -11.57
C THR A 33 -8.66 9.39 -12.68
N GLY A 34 -8.58 8.11 -12.31
CA GLY A 34 -8.71 6.99 -13.26
C GLY A 34 -7.43 6.59 -14.01
N THR A 35 -6.30 7.29 -13.82
CA THR A 35 -5.03 6.97 -14.51
C THR A 35 -4.25 5.81 -13.89
N ARG A 36 -4.61 5.35 -12.68
CA ARG A 36 -3.92 4.23 -12.04
C ARG A 36 -4.88 3.09 -11.75
N ALA A 37 -4.41 1.88 -12.00
CA ALA A 37 -5.14 0.64 -11.80
C ALA A 37 -5.33 0.26 -10.32
N LEU A 38 -4.47 0.78 -9.42
CA LEU A 38 -4.48 0.44 -8.00
C LEU A 38 -4.85 1.63 -7.12
N THR A 39 -5.61 1.35 -6.05
CA THR A 39 -5.83 2.29 -4.95
C THR A 39 -4.58 2.37 -4.05
N CYS A 40 -4.41 3.46 -3.31
CA CYS A 40 -3.26 3.62 -2.40
C CYS A 40 -3.17 2.49 -1.36
N TYR A 41 -4.30 1.97 -0.89
CA TYR A 41 -4.35 0.80 -0.02
C TYR A 41 -3.82 -0.46 -0.70
N LYS A 42 -4.31 -0.77 -1.92
CA LYS A 42 -3.83 -1.93 -2.68
C LYS A 42 -2.35 -1.82 -3.06
N GLN A 43 -1.86 -0.61 -3.30
CA GLN A 43 -0.44 -0.35 -3.50
C GLN A 43 0.35 -0.60 -2.20
N ALA A 44 -0.13 -0.11 -1.05
CA ALA A 44 0.52 -0.33 0.24
C ALA A 44 0.62 -1.82 0.58
N VAL A 45 -0.46 -2.58 0.41
CA VAL A 45 -0.45 -4.05 0.61
C VAL A 45 0.53 -4.73 -0.35
N LEU A 46 0.61 -4.29 -1.61
CA LEU A 46 1.55 -4.85 -2.58
C LEU A 46 3.01 -4.55 -2.25
N ILE A 47 3.30 -3.38 -1.66
CA ILE A 47 4.67 -2.97 -1.28
C ILE A 47 5.17 -3.72 -0.04
N LEU A 48 4.26 -4.04 0.89
CA LEU A 48 4.61 -4.63 2.19
C LEU A 48 4.54 -6.17 2.22
N ARG A 49 4.11 -6.81 1.12
CA ARG A 49 4.08 -8.27 0.95
C ARG A 49 5.27 -8.75 0.11
#